data_AF-A0A1F9W5K1-F1
#
_entry.id   AF-A0A1F9W5K1-F1
#
_cell.length_a   1.000
_cell.length_b   1.000
_cell.length_c   1.000
_cell.angle_alpha   90.00
_cell.angle_beta   90.00
_cell.angle_gamma   90.00
#
_symmetry.space_group_name_H-M   'P 1'
#
loop_
_entity.id
_entity.type
_entity.pdbx_description
1 polymer ?
#
loop_
_entity_poly.entity_id
_entity_poly.type
_entity_poly.pdbx_seq_one_letter_code
_entity_poly.pdbx_strand_id
1 'polypeptide(L)' 'MKEFLERFKRKHKHHRCNDLVGFDRSTTEGHDKAAAAGVFKKLCPGYVKDAANILEELLEE' A
#
# COMPACT_ATOMS: atom_id res chain seq x y z
N MET A 1 8.66 12.33 7.30
CA MET A 1 8.15 11.87 5.99
C MET A 1 9.13 11.00 5.21
N LYS A 2 10.39 11.41 4.97
CA LYS A 2 11.36 10.59 4.21
C LYS A 2 11.56 9.20 4.81
N GLU A 3 11.79 9.15 6.12
CA GLU A 3 12.05 7.89 6.81
C GLU A 3 10.85 6.92 6.79
N PHE A 4 9.64 7.43 7.02
CA PHE A 4 8.40 6.66 6.84
C PHE A 4 8.33 5.98 5.46
N LEU A 5 8.57 6.74 4.39
CA LEU A 5 8.53 6.20 3.03
C LEU A 5 9.63 5.17 2.79
N GLU A 6 10.83 5.35 3.34
CA GLU A 6 11.91 4.38 3.21
C GLU A 6 11.62 3.09 3.98
N ARG A 7 11.07 3.17 5.21
CA ARG A 7 10.61 2.01 5.98
C ARG A 7 9.49 1.27 5.26
N PHE A 8 8.51 1.99 4.71
CA PHE A 8 7.41 1.41 3.95
C PHE A 8 7.88 0.73 2.66
N LYS A 9 8.74 1.39 1.87
CA LYS A 9 9.34 0.79 0.66
C LYS A 9 10.23 -0.39 0.99
N ARG A 10 10.97 -0.38 2.10
CA ARG A 10 11.76 -1.55 2.51
C ARG A 10 10.86 -2.76 2.75
N LYS A 11 9.66 -2.57 3.29
CA LYS A 11 8.68 -3.63 3.57
C LYS A 11 7.92 -4.08 2.31
N HIS A 12 7.50 -3.16 1.45
CA HIS A 12 6.60 -3.45 0.33
C HIS A 12 7.18 -3.22 -1.07
N LYS A 13 8.46 -2.87 -1.17
CA LYS A 13 9.22 -2.47 -2.38
C LYS A 13 8.75 -1.17 -3.04
N HIS A 14 7.45 -0.92 -3.03
CA HIS A 14 6.81 0.24 -3.61
C HIS A 14 6.03 1.03 -2.55
N HIS A 15 5.62 2.24 -2.90
CA HIS A 15 4.76 3.10 -2.07
C HIS A 15 3.53 3.63 -2.82
N ARG A 16 3.48 3.43 -4.15
CA ARG A 16 2.33 3.82 -4.97
C ARG A 16 1.36 2.65 -5.04
N CYS A 17 0.06 2.95 -4.90
CA CYS A 17 -0.97 1.92 -4.91
C CYS A 17 -0.93 1.05 -6.17
N ASN A 18 -0.74 1.64 -7.35
CA ASN A 18 -0.70 0.90 -8.61
C ASN A 18 0.38 -0.18 -8.61
N ASP A 19 1.57 0.15 -8.11
CA ASP A 19 2.70 -0.78 -8.01
C ASP A 19 2.47 -1.83 -6.90
N LEU A 20 1.85 -1.42 -5.79
CA LEU A 20 1.52 -2.32 -4.68
C LEU A 20 0.49 -3.38 -5.07
N VAL A 21 -0.56 -2.99 -5.80
CA VAL A 21 -1.66 -3.89 -6.17
C VAL A 21 -1.49 -4.52 -7.56
N GLY A 22 -0.57 -4.01 -8.38
CA GLY A 22 -0.32 -4.49 -9.75
C GLY A 22 -1.38 -4.08 -10.78
N PHE A 23 -2.21 -3.08 -10.47
CA PHE A 23 -3.28 -2.59 -11.34
C PHE A 23 -3.29 -1.07 -11.41
N ASP A 24 -3.50 -0.51 -12.60
CA ASP A 24 -3.72 0.92 -12.74
C ASP A 24 -5.18 1.31 -12.42
N ARG A 25 -5.40 1.58 -11.13
CA ARG A 25 -6.70 2.04 -10.60
C ARG A 25 -7.09 3.47 -11.01
N SER A 26 -6.25 4.18 -11.78
CA SER A 26 -6.61 5.49 -12.35
C SER A 26 -7.58 5.35 -13.53
N THR A 27 -7.77 4.12 -14.02
CA THR A 27 -8.71 3.78 -15.09
C THR A 27 -9.85 2.94 -14.53
N THR A 28 -11.04 3.06 -15.12
CA THR A 28 -12.21 2.23 -14.76
C THR A 28 -11.91 0.75 -14.94
N GLU A 29 -11.29 0.37 -16.06
CA GLU A 29 -10.95 -1.03 -16.35
C GLU A 29 -9.96 -1.60 -15.32
N GLY A 30 -8.91 -0.85 -14.98
CA GLY A 30 -7.93 -1.29 -13.98
C GLY A 30 -8.52 -1.35 -12.57
N HIS A 31 -9.43 -0.43 -12.24
CA HIS A 31 -10.18 -0.49 -10.99
C HIS A 31 -11.06 -1.74 -10.90
N ASP A 32 -11.81 -2.07 -11.95
CA ASP A 32 -12.70 -3.23 -11.97
C ASP A 32 -11.92 -4.55 -11.92
N LYS A 33 -10.80 -4.63 -12.64
CA LYS A 33 -9.88 -5.78 -12.57
C LYS A 33 -9.32 -5.97 -11.16
N ALA A 34 -8.89 -4.88 -10.51
CA ALA A 34 -8.40 -4.91 -9.14
C ALA A 34 -9.48 -5.37 -8.14
N ALA A 35 -10.71 -4.86 -8.30
CA ALA A 35 -11.85 -5.25 -7.49
C ALA A 35 -12.20 -6.74 -7.67
N ALA A 36 -12.25 -7.23 -8.92
CA ALA A 36 -12.50 -8.62 -9.25
C ALA A 36 -11.42 -9.57 -8.72
N ALA A 37 -10.15 -9.15 -8.77
CA ALA A 37 -9.03 -9.86 -8.15
C ALA A 37 -9.07 -9.84 -6.61
N GLY A 38 -9.91 -9.00 -6.01
CA GLY A 38 -10.09 -8.88 -4.57
C GLY A 38 -8.93 -8.19 -3.86
N VAL A 39 -8.06 -7.46 -4.58
CA VAL A 39 -6.84 -6.86 -4.00
C VAL A 39 -7.17 -5.85 -2.90
N PHE A 40 -8.28 -5.13 -3.02
CA PHE A 40 -8.71 -4.16 -2.00
C PHE A 40 -9.08 -4.81 -0.68
N LYS A 41 -9.59 -6.05 -0.70
CA LYS A 41 -9.94 -6.79 0.52
C LYS A 41 -8.77 -7.60 1.06
N LYS A 42 -7.94 -8.14 0.16
CA LYS A 42 -6.84 -9.06 0.52
C LYS A 42 -5.53 -8.34 0.86
N LEU A 43 -5.22 -7.23 0.19
CA LEU A 43 -3.91 -6.55 0.30
C LEU A 43 -3.99 -5.22 1.03
N CYS A 44 -4.95 -4.36 0.69
CA CYS A 44 -5.02 -3.01 1.25
C CYS A 44 -5.06 -2.95 2.79
N PRO A 45 -5.80 -3.82 3.51
CA PRO A 45 -5.79 -3.79 4.97
C PRO A 45 -4.41 -4.07 5.55
N GLY A 46 -3.63 -4.94 4.93
CA GLY A 46 -2.24 -5.22 5.32
C GLY A 46 -1.35 -4.00 5.14
N TYR A 47 -1.42 -3.33 3.98
CA TYR A 47 -0.64 -2.11 3.72
C TYR A 47 -1.00 -0.97 4.67
N VAL A 48 -2.29 -0.77 4.99
CA VAL A 48 -2.73 0.28 5.91
C VAL A 48 -2.27 -0.02 7.33
N LYS A 49 -2.39 -1.27 7.78
CA LYS A 49 -1.87 -1.71 9.08
C LYS A 49 -0.36 -1.48 9.18
N ASP A 50 0.38 -1.86 8.16
CA ASP A 50 1.83 -1.68 8.14
C ASP A 50 2.23 -0.20 8.11
N ALA A 51 1.48 0.65 7.40
CA ALA A 51 1.67 2.09 7.46
C ALA A 51 1.40 2.64 8.86
N ALA A 52 0.32 2.23 9.54
CA ALA A 52 0.03 2.66 10.90
C ALA A 52 1.15 2.23 11.87
N ASN A 53 1.58 0.97 11.82
CA ASN A 53 2.66 0.46 12.66
C ASN A 53 3.98 1.23 12.45
N ILE A 54 4.37 1.51 11.21
CA ILE A 54 5.59 2.28 10.92
C ILE A 54 5.48 3.70 11.49
N LEU A 55 4.28 4.30 11.45
CA LEU A 55 4.06 5.61 12.01
C LEU A 55 4.13 5.60 13.54
N GLU A 56 3.54 4.58 14.20
CA GLU A 56 3.62 4.38 15.65
C GLU A 56 5.09 4.21 16.09
N GLU A 57 5.84 3.33 15.43
CA GLU A 57 7.28 3.15 15.70
C GLU A 57 8.05 4.48 15.62
N LEU A 58 7.81 5.29 14.59
CA LEU A 58 8.48 6.58 14.41
C LEU A 58 8.08 7.67 15.42
N LEU A 59 6.91 7.53 16.06
CA LEU A 59 6.44 8.48 17.07
C LEU A 59 6.89 8.11 18.48
N GLU A 60 7.21 6.83 18.71
CA GLU A 60 7.72 6.31 19.99
C GLU A 60 9.26 6.34 20.09
N GLU A 61 9.96 6.66 18.99
CA GLU A 61 11.41 6.94 18.92
C GLU A 61 11.79 8.35 19.39
#